data_AF-A0A3P7IKI7-F1
#
_entry.id   AF-A0A3P7IKI7-F1
#
_cell.length_a   1.000
_cell.length_b   1.000
_cell.length_c   1.000
_cell.angle_alpha   90.00
_cell.angle_beta   90.00
_cell.angle_gamma   90.00
#
_symmetry.space_group_name_H-M   'P 1'
#
loop_
_entity.id
_entity.type
_entity.pdbx_description
1 polymer ?
#
loop_
_entity_poly.entity_id
_entity_poly.type
_entity_poly.pdbx_seq_one_letter_code
_entity_poly.pdbx_strand_id
1 'polypeptide(L)'
;HRQDTFSRTISAQSLPVSNRLDDLSELSIYDRTLHMLAVDPIYQKEVALGKRIGFYRLGKELGAGNFSKVKLGIHVLTKVVTQEKLS
;
A
#
# COMPACT_ATOMS: atom_id res chain seq x y z
N HIS A 1 -16.36 33.54 40.98
CA HIS A 1 -16.05 33.75 39.57
C HIS A 1 -15.71 32.36 38.99
N ARG A 2 -16.59 31.86 38.11
CA ARG A 2 -16.52 30.77 37.11
C ARG A 2 -15.66 29.51 37.37
N GLN A 3 -16.34 28.36 37.31
CA GLN A 3 -15.78 27.00 37.20
C GLN A 3 -15.32 26.76 35.76
N ASP A 4 -14.06 26.35 35.55
CA ASP A 4 -13.59 25.83 34.27
C ASP A 4 -13.33 24.33 34.38
N THR A 5 -14.40 23.55 34.23
CA THR A 5 -14.36 22.11 34.00
C THR A 5 -13.87 21.87 32.56
N PHE A 6 -12.58 21.59 32.40
CA PHE A 6 -12.02 21.25 31.09
C PHE A 6 -12.55 19.87 30.66
N SER A 7 -13.60 19.89 29.85
CA SER A 7 -14.23 18.70 29.29
C SER A 7 -13.31 18.08 28.24
N ARG A 8 -12.47 17.11 28.66
CA ARG A 8 -11.83 16.16 27.73
C ARG A 8 -12.90 15.22 27.18
N THR A 9 -13.55 15.66 26.11
CA THR A 9 -14.18 14.77 25.13
C THR A 9 -13.16 14.66 23.99
N ILE A 10 -12.94 13.54 23.31
CA ILE A 10 -13.86 12.55 22.77
C ILE A 10 -13.02 11.32 22.46
N SER A 11 -13.61 10.15 22.71
CA SER A 11 -13.08 8.82 22.48
C SER A 11 -12.32 8.68 21.16
N ALA A 12 -11.02 8.42 21.22
CA ALA A 12 -10.32 7.72 20.15
C ALA A 12 -10.80 6.27 20.18
N GLN A 13 -11.87 5.96 19.45
CA GLN A 13 -12.21 4.56 19.20
C GLN A 13 -11.07 3.99 18.38
N SER A 14 -10.24 3.15 19.00
CA SER A 14 -9.29 2.32 18.28
C SER A 14 -10.11 1.42 17.36
N LEU A 15 -10.04 1.67 16.05
CA LEU A 15 -10.50 0.70 15.06
C LEU A 15 -9.86 -0.66 15.40
N PRO A 16 -10.58 -1.78 15.31
CA PRO A 16 -10.00 -3.11 15.45
C PRO A 16 -9.03 -3.35 14.28
N VAL A 17 -7.81 -2.82 14.41
CA VAL A 17 -6.66 -3.20 13.61
C VAL A 17 -6.05 -4.39 14.34
N SER A 18 -5.85 -5.49 13.61
CA SER A 18 -5.19 -6.73 14.08
C SER A 18 -6.03 -7.67 14.93
N ASN A 19 -6.90 -8.43 14.27
CA ASN A 19 -6.93 -9.90 14.48
C ASN A 19 -6.47 -10.65 13.21
N ARG A 20 -6.58 -10.04 12.02
CA ARG A 20 -6.19 -10.65 10.73
C ARG A 20 -4.71 -10.50 10.37
N LEU A 21 -4.00 -9.56 11.01
CA LEU A 21 -2.58 -9.36 10.74
C LEU A 21 -1.72 -10.43 11.42
N ASP A 22 -2.16 -10.94 12.57
CA ASP A 22 -1.50 -12.01 13.31
C ASP A 22 -1.58 -13.34 12.55
N ASP A 23 -2.75 -13.66 11.96
CA ASP A 23 -2.95 -14.86 11.12
C ASP A 23 -2.12 -14.84 9.82
N LEU A 24 -1.84 -13.65 9.28
CA LEU A 24 -0.99 -13.47 8.11
C LEU A 24 0.51 -13.46 8.44
N SER A 25 0.89 -13.46 9.71
CA SER A 25 2.29 -13.47 10.14
C SER A 25 2.94 -14.86 10.06
N GLU A 26 2.12 -15.90 10.07
CA GLU A 26 2.49 -17.31 9.86
C GLU A 26 2.69 -17.65 8.37
N LEU A 27 2.12 -16.85 7.45
CA LEU A 27 2.26 -17.04 6.01
C LEU A 27 3.59 -16.45 5.50
N SER A 28 4.16 -17.11 4.49
CA SER A 28 5.29 -16.55 3.74
C SER A 28 4.94 -15.14 3.23
N ILE A 29 5.93 -14.24 3.20
CA ILE A 29 5.74 -12.87 2.71
C ILE A 29 5.14 -12.88 1.29
N TYR A 30 5.47 -13.89 0.49
CA TYR A 30 4.87 -14.12 -0.82
C TYR A 30 3.36 -14.36 -0.74
N ASP A 31 2.92 -15.34 0.05
CA ASP A 31 1.49 -15.70 0.17
C ASP A 31 0.68 -14.55 0.77
N ARG A 32 1.26 -13.88 1.77
CA ARG A 32 0.65 -12.68 2.35
C ARG A 32 0.48 -11.57 1.31
N THR A 33 1.50 -11.29 0.50
CA THR A 33 1.40 -10.22 -0.51
C THR A 33 0.44 -10.57 -1.65
N LEU A 34 0.38 -11.84 -2.06
CA LEU A 34 -0.65 -12.32 -2.99
C LEU A 34 -2.06 -12.16 -2.42
N HIS A 35 -2.26 -12.55 -1.16
CA HIS A 35 -3.56 -12.42 -0.50
C HIS A 35 -3.97 -10.94 -0.39
N MET A 36 -3.05 -10.04 -0.04
CA MET A 36 -3.30 -8.59 -0.04
C MET A 36 -3.63 -8.06 -1.44
N LEU A 37 -2.94 -8.52 -2.48
CA LEU A 37 -3.26 -8.14 -3.87
C LEU A 37 -4.70 -8.52 -4.26
N ALA A 38 -5.19 -9.67 -3.81
CA ALA A 38 -6.53 -10.14 -4.13
C ALA A 38 -7.62 -9.45 -3.28
N VAL A 39 -7.36 -9.27 -1.98
CA VAL A 39 -8.40 -8.95 -0.98
C VAL A 39 -8.35 -7.49 -0.52
N ASP A 40 -7.19 -6.83 -0.55
CA ASP A 40 -7.05 -5.48 -0.03
C ASP A 40 -7.57 -4.43 -1.04
N PRO A 41 -8.60 -3.64 -0.69
CA PRO A 41 -9.18 -2.66 -1.60
C PRO A 41 -8.21 -1.52 -1.96
N ILE A 42 -7.20 -1.24 -1.12
CA ILE A 42 -6.16 -0.26 -1.41
C ILE A 42 -5.27 -0.78 -2.54
N TYR A 43 -4.90 -2.05 -2.51
CA TYR A 43 -4.04 -2.66 -3.53
C TYR A 43 -4.77 -2.74 -4.85
N GLN A 44 -6.05 -3.14 -4.83
CA GLN A 44 -6.90 -3.16 -6.01
C GLN A 44 -7.06 -1.77 -6.63
N LYS A 45 -7.23 -0.73 -5.80
CA LYS A 45 -7.25 0.66 -6.26
C LYS A 45 -5.91 1.09 -6.88
N GLU A 46 -4.78 0.71 -6.28
CA GLU A 46 -3.46 1.01 -6.84
C GLU A 46 -3.24 0.32 -8.20
N VAL A 47 -3.70 -0.91 -8.37
CA VAL A 47 -3.66 -1.64 -9.65
C VAL A 47 -4.55 -0.94 -10.69
N ALA A 48 -5.80 -0.63 -10.34
CA ALA A 48 -6.73 0.06 -11.25
C ALA A 48 -6.21 1.45 -11.69
N LEU A 49 -5.46 2.15 -10.83
CA LEU A 49 -4.83 3.44 -11.15
C LEU A 49 -3.48 3.30 -11.87
N GLY A 50 -3.00 2.08 -12.14
CA GLY A 50 -1.69 1.83 -12.75
C GLY A 50 -0.49 2.24 -11.88
N LYS A 51 -0.69 2.29 -10.56
CA LYS A 51 0.35 2.56 -9.55
C LYS A 51 0.99 1.28 -9.01
N ARG A 52 0.43 0.10 -9.35
CA ARG A 52 0.92 -1.20 -8.90
C ARG A 52 0.75 -2.24 -10.00
N ILE A 53 1.76 -3.07 -10.19
CA ILE A 53 1.72 -4.25 -11.07
C ILE A 53 2.30 -5.43 -10.28
N GLY A 54 1.44 -6.38 -9.91
CA GLY A 54 1.84 -7.52 -9.06
C GLY A 54 2.58 -7.07 -7.80
N PHE A 55 3.82 -7.53 -7.63
CA PHE A 55 4.67 -7.18 -6.50
C PHE A 55 5.42 -5.86 -6.63
N TYR A 56 5.25 -5.13 -7.74
CA TYR A 56 5.88 -3.84 -7.98
C TYR A 56 4.95 -2.69 -7.68
N ARG A 57 5.46 -1.71 -6.92
CA ARG A 57 4.83 -0.40 -6.78
C ARG A 57 5.48 0.58 -7.74
N LEU A 58 4.70 1.12 -8.66
CA LEU A 58 5.17 2.14 -9.60
C LEU A 58 5.18 3.50 -8.92
N GLY A 59 6.33 4.16 -9.00
CA GLY A 59 6.59 5.51 -8.54
C GLY A 59 6.45 6.53 -9.66
N LYS A 60 7.27 7.59 -9.58
CA LYS A 60 7.27 8.68 -10.55
C LYS A 60 7.69 8.19 -11.94
N GLU A 61 7.09 8.78 -12.97
CA GLU A 61 7.55 8.63 -14.34
C GLU A 61 8.94 9.25 -14.49
N LEU A 62 9.89 8.44 -14.99
CA LEU A 62 11.26 8.84 -15.27
C LEU A 62 11.38 9.42 -16.67
N GLY A 63 10.53 8.99 -17.60
CA GLY A 63 10.45 9.57 -18.94
C GLY A 63 9.38 8.90 -19.80
N ALA A 64 8.92 9.63 -20.81
CA ALA A 64 8.03 9.13 -21.85
C ALA A 64 8.72 9.30 -23.21
N GLY A 65 8.86 8.20 -23.94
CA GLY A 65 9.27 8.16 -25.33
C GLY A 65 8.06 7.95 -26.24
N ASN A 66 8.31 7.99 -27.55
CA ASN A 66 7.25 7.92 -28.59
C ASN A 66 6.37 6.66 -28.51
N PHE A 67 6.91 5.57 -27.95
CA PHE A 67 6.22 4.28 -27.85
C PHE A 67 6.24 3.69 -26.45
N SER A 68 6.74 4.40 -25.44
CA SER A 68 6.86 3.79 -24.11
C SER A 68 6.95 4.80 -22.99
N LYS A 69 6.44 4.43 -21.82
CA LYS A 69 6.64 5.17 -20.57
C LYS A 69 7.55 4.37 -19.66
N VAL A 70 8.53 5.05 -19.06
CA VAL A 70 9.46 4.49 -18.09
C VAL A 70 9.09 5.00 -16.71
N LYS A 71 8.84 4.09 -15.79
CA LYS A 71 8.52 4.42 -14.39
C LYS A 71 9.49 3.70 -13.47
N LEU A 72 9.75 4.31 -12.32
CA LEU A 72 10.44 3.63 -11.23
C LEU A 72 9.51 2.58 -10.63
N GLY A 73 9.96 1.33 -10.51
CA GLY A 73 9.23 0.26 -9.82
C GLY A 73 9.99 -0.17 -8.57
N ILE A 74 9.30 -0.34 -7.44
CA ILE A 74 9.90 -0.92 -6.23
C ILE A 74 9.26 -2.28 -5.99
N HIS A 75 10.09 -3.32 -5.94
CA HIS A 75 9.64 -4.66 -5.61
C HIS A 75 9.37 -4.77 -4.11
N VAL A 76 8.14 -5.11 -3.72
CA VAL A 76 7.71 -5.07 -2.31
C VAL A 76 8.35 -6.16 -1.47
N LEU A 77 8.65 -7.33 -2.06
CA LEU A 77 9.22 -8.49 -1.32
C LEU A 77 10.72 -8.32 -1.03
N THR A 78 11.49 -7.78 -1.97
CA THR A 78 12.96 -7.67 -1.86
C THR A 78 13.44 -6.24 -1.67
N LYS A 79 12.52 -5.25 -1.69
CA LYS A 79 12.82 -3.81 -1.68
C LYS A 79 13.83 -3.38 -2.75
N VAL A 80 13.93 -4.13 -3.84
CA VAL A 80 14.81 -3.79 -4.97
C VAL A 80 14.12 -2.77 -5.86
N VAL A 81 14.88 -1.75 -6.25
CA VAL A 81 14.42 -0.70 -7.16
C VAL A 81 14.80 -1.09 -8.59
N THR A 82 13.81 -1.13 -9.48
CA THR A 82 13.96 -1.49 -10.90
C THR A 82 13.33 -0.43 -11.79
N GLN A 83 13.85 -0.22 -13.00
CA GLN A 83 13.23 0.63 -14.01
C GLN A 83 12.39 -0.24 -14.95
N GLU A 84 11.09 0.03 -15.06
CA GLU A 84 10.19 -0.75 -15.92
C GLU A 84 9.80 0.10 -17.14
N LYS A 85 10.01 -0.45 -18.34
CA LYS A 85 9.65 0.16 -19.62
C LYS A 85 8.35 -0.47 -20.12
N LEU A 86 7.26 0.29 -20.07
CA LEU A 86 5.96 -0.11 -20.64
C LEU A 86 5.96 0.29 -22.11
N SER A 87 6.01 -0.68 -23.02
CA SER A 87 6.03 -0.48 -24.48
C SER A 87 4.64 -0.58 -25.11
#